data_AF-A0A947KWK7-F1
#
_entry.id   AF-A0A947KWK7-F1
#
_cell.length_a   1.000
_cell.length_b   1.000
_cell.length_c   1.000
_cell.angle_alpha   90.00
_cell.angle_beta   90.00
_cell.angle_gamma   90.00
#
_symmetry.space_group_name_H-M   'P 1'
#
loop_
_entity.id
_entity.type
_entity.pdbx_description
1 polymer ?
#
loop_
_entity_poly.entity_id
_entity_poly.type
_entity_poly.pdbx_seq_one_letter_code
_entity_poly.pdbx_strand_id
1 'polypeptide(L)'
;MDYSIGLAQNQRVLKQRNALGITAIVLAGLVVILFMVGATRDREVVLQPILRSPLTISSTGVSPEYLEMVTRDTALIALNRSPENLNYWMESLLKIAAPESHGALKRDLMKVVQEQGGSSISQYYTISSMKV
;
A
#
# COMPACT_ATOMS: atom_id res chain seq x y z
N MET A 1 -21.80 -14.04 70.33
CA MET A 1 -22.55 -13.69 69.11
C MET A 1 -21.65 -13.02 68.06
N ASP A 2 -20.31 -13.09 68.21
CA ASP A 2 -19.38 -12.29 67.38
C ASP A 2 -18.67 -13.10 66.28
N TYR A 3 -18.61 -14.42 66.40
CA TYR A 3 -17.97 -15.30 65.41
C TYR A 3 -18.72 -15.37 64.06
N SER A 4 -20.06 -15.23 64.07
CA SER A 4 -20.88 -15.28 62.86
C SER A 4 -20.76 -14.00 62.01
N ILE A 5 -20.55 -12.84 62.65
CA ILE A 5 -20.38 -11.55 61.97
C ILE A 5 -19.03 -11.49 61.23
N GLY A 6 -17.96 -12.01 61.85
CA GLY A 6 -16.65 -12.12 61.21
C GLY A 6 -16.61 -13.08 60.01
N LEU A 7 -17.34 -14.21 60.07
CA LEU A 7 -17.43 -15.16 58.95
C LEU A 7 -18.19 -14.56 57.75
N ALA A 8 -19.27 -13.84 58.00
CA ALA A 8 -20.08 -13.18 56.98
C ALA A 8 -19.31 -12.05 56.25
N GLN A 9 -18.48 -11.29 56.98
CA GLN A 9 -17.61 -10.27 56.39
C GLN A 9 -16.50 -10.89 55.53
N ASN A 10 -15.82 -11.92 56.02
CA ASN A 10 -14.80 -12.64 55.25
C ASN A 10 -15.36 -13.26 53.95
N GLN A 11 -16.59 -13.80 53.99
CA GLN A 11 -17.24 -14.36 52.82
C GLN A 11 -17.61 -13.29 51.77
N ARG A 12 -17.97 -12.07 52.20
CA ARG A 12 -18.23 -10.94 51.28
C ARG A 12 -16.95 -10.48 50.58
N VAL A 13 -15.84 -10.37 51.32
CA VAL A 13 -14.53 -9.98 50.77
C VAL A 13 -14.04 -11.03 49.75
N LEU A 14 -14.21 -12.32 50.04
CA LEU A 14 -13.86 -13.40 49.12
C LEU A 14 -14.69 -13.37 47.81
N LYS A 15 -16.00 -13.10 47.92
CA LYS A 15 -16.87 -12.95 46.74
C LYS A 15 -16.50 -11.72 45.90
N GLN A 16 -16.19 -10.59 46.53
CA GLN A 16 -15.73 -9.39 45.84
C GLN A 16 -14.39 -9.62 45.13
N ARG A 17 -13.43 -10.29 45.77
CA ARG A 17 -12.14 -10.63 45.16
C ARG A 17 -12.31 -11.55 43.95
N ASN A 18 -13.15 -12.59 44.07
CA ASN A 18 -13.41 -13.50 42.94
C ASN A 18 -14.13 -12.79 41.80
N ALA A 19 -15.09 -11.91 42.09
CA ALA A 19 -15.77 -11.11 41.09
C ALA A 19 -14.78 -10.18 40.35
N LEU A 20 -13.91 -9.48 41.09
CA LEU A 20 -12.86 -8.63 40.51
C LEU A 20 -11.89 -9.43 39.63
N GLY A 21 -11.48 -10.62 40.08
CA GLY A 21 -10.64 -11.52 39.29
C GLY A 21 -11.29 -11.95 37.97
N ILE A 22 -12.57 -12.33 38.00
CA ILE A 22 -13.33 -12.69 36.79
C ILE A 22 -13.44 -11.49 35.84
N THR A 23 -13.77 -10.30 36.35
CA THR A 23 -13.87 -9.10 35.51
C THR A 23 -12.53 -8.72 34.87
N ALA A 24 -11.42 -8.87 35.59
CA ALA A 24 -10.09 -8.60 35.05
C ALA A 24 -9.73 -9.57 33.92
N ILE A 25 -10.07 -10.85 34.05
CA ILE A 25 -9.84 -11.85 33.00
C ILE A 25 -10.67 -11.53 31.75
N VAL A 26 -11.95 -11.16 31.92
CA VAL A 26 -12.82 -10.78 30.80
C VAL A 26 -12.28 -9.56 30.08
N LEU A 27 -11.89 -8.51 30.82
CA LEU A 27 -11.31 -7.30 30.23
C LEU A 27 -9.99 -7.59 29.51
N ALA A 28 -9.12 -8.42 30.08
CA ALA A 28 -7.87 -8.83 29.42
C ALA A 28 -8.15 -9.58 28.12
N GLY A 29 -9.12 -10.50 28.09
CA GLY A 29 -9.53 -11.19 26.87
C GLY A 29 -10.08 -10.23 25.80
N LEU A 30 -10.87 -9.25 26.22
CA LEU A 30 -11.44 -8.23 25.32
C LEU A 30 -10.33 -7.36 24.69
N VAL A 31 -9.32 -6.99 25.48
CA VAL A 31 -8.15 -6.24 25.00
C VAL A 31 -7.37 -7.04 23.97
N VAL A 32 -7.16 -8.34 24.18
CA VAL A 32 -6.47 -9.22 23.22
C VAL A 32 -7.26 -9.32 21.90
N ILE A 33 -8.58 -9.48 21.98
CA ILE A 33 -9.44 -9.53 20.79
C ILE A 33 -9.37 -8.21 20.02
N LEU A 34 -9.49 -7.07 20.72
CA LEU A 34 -9.40 -5.75 20.10
C LEU A 34 -8.02 -5.52 19.44
N PHE A 35 -6.94 -5.97 20.09
CA PHE A 35 -5.60 -5.86 19.53
C PHE A 35 -5.44 -6.70 18.27
N MET A 36 -5.98 -7.92 18.26
CA MET A 36 -5.96 -8.82 17.10
C MET A 36 -6.78 -8.24 15.93
N VAL A 37 -7.95 -7.67 16.20
CA VAL A 37 -8.78 -6.99 15.19
C VAL A 37 -8.07 -5.74 14.67
N GLY A 38 -7.50 -4.92 15.55
CA GLY A 38 -6.74 -3.72 15.18
C GLY A 38 -5.54 -4.05 14.29
N ALA A 39 -4.76 -5.07 14.64
CA ALA A 39 -3.60 -5.51 13.86
C ALA A 39 -3.95 -6.00 12.44
N THR A 40 -5.19 -6.39 12.18
CA THR A 40 -5.64 -6.82 10.85
C THR A 40 -6.27 -5.71 10.01
N ARG A 41 -6.46 -4.51 10.57
CA ARG A 41 -7.33 -3.47 10.00
C ARG A 41 -6.61 -2.33 9.27
N ASP A 42 -5.28 -2.39 9.16
CA ASP A 42 -4.52 -1.42 8.35
C ASP A 42 -4.72 -1.69 6.84
N ARG A 43 -5.87 -1.25 6.33
CA ARG A 43 -6.18 -1.17 4.90
C ARG A 43 -6.44 0.29 4.57
N GLU A 44 -5.40 0.97 4.09
CA GLU A 44 -5.54 2.32 3.59
C GLU A 44 -6.19 2.27 2.20
N VAL A 45 -7.43 2.74 2.09
CA VAL A 45 -8.14 2.87 0.82
C VAL A 45 -7.84 4.27 0.28
N VAL A 46 -6.89 4.36 -0.64
CA VAL A 46 -6.57 5.63 -1.30
C VAL A 46 -7.62 5.87 -2.39
N LEU A 47 -8.54 6.79 -2.14
CA LEU A 47 -9.49 7.26 -3.16
C LEU A 47 -8.78 8.25 -4.08
N GLN A 48 -8.39 7.81 -5.27
CA GLN A 48 -7.91 8.73 -6.30
C GLN A 48 -9.05 9.07 -7.28
N PRO A 49 -9.24 10.35 -7.66
CA PRO A 49 -10.41 10.82 -8.41
C PRO A 49 -10.62 10.23 -9.81
N ILE A 50 -9.64 9.51 -10.36
CA ILE A 50 -9.59 9.09 -11.78
C ILE A 50 -9.50 7.58 -11.96
N LEU A 51 -9.57 6.79 -10.88
CA LEU A 51 -9.45 5.35 -10.96
C LEU A 51 -10.80 4.70 -11.25
N ARG A 52 -10.81 3.69 -12.11
CA ARG A 52 -12.01 2.90 -12.43
C ARG A 52 -12.41 1.94 -11.32
N SER A 53 -11.53 1.70 -10.35
CA SER A 53 -11.69 0.80 -9.22
C SER A 53 -10.96 1.35 -7.99
N PRO A 54 -11.47 1.13 -6.76
CA PRO A 54 -10.69 1.31 -5.54
C PRO A 54 -9.41 0.45 -5.61
N LEU A 55 -8.26 1.06 -5.31
CA LEU A 55 -6.99 0.34 -5.20
C LEU A 55 -6.67 0.13 -3.71
N THR A 56 -6.36 -1.10 -3.34
CA THR A 56 -5.91 -1.44 -1.98
C THR A 56 -4.45 -1.82 -2.02
N ILE A 57 -3.59 -1.07 -1.31
CA ILE A 57 -2.19 -1.45 -1.12
C ILE A 57 -2.15 -2.38 0.09
N SER A 58 -1.79 -3.64 -0.13
CA SER A 58 -1.64 -4.62 0.95
C SER A 58 -0.17 -5.04 1.06
N SER A 59 0.31 -5.30 2.27
CA SER A 59 1.63 -5.90 2.50
C SER A 59 1.77 -7.32 1.90
N THR A 60 0.65 -7.96 1.54
CA THR A 60 0.59 -9.32 0.98
C THR A 60 0.71 -9.38 -0.54
N GLY A 61 0.68 -8.23 -1.23
CA GLY A 61 0.79 -8.20 -2.69
C GLY A 61 0.07 -7.03 -3.34
N VAL A 62 0.29 -6.91 -4.64
CA VAL A 62 -0.23 -5.86 -5.51
C VAL A 62 -1.42 -6.43 -6.31
N SER A 63 -2.51 -5.66 -6.44
CA SER A 63 -3.67 -6.15 -7.20
C SER A 63 -3.39 -6.19 -8.71
N PRO A 64 -4.01 -7.11 -9.48
CA PRO A 64 -3.87 -7.16 -10.93
C PRO A 64 -4.25 -5.83 -11.62
N GLU A 65 -5.28 -5.14 -11.11
CA GLU A 65 -5.76 -3.87 -11.64
C GLU A 65 -4.73 -2.75 -11.45
N TYR A 66 -3.99 -2.77 -10.33
CA TYR A 66 -2.88 -1.85 -10.11
C TYR A 66 -1.75 -2.11 -11.11
N LEU A 67 -1.37 -3.38 -11.31
CA LEU A 67 -0.30 -3.75 -12.24
C LEU A 67 -0.66 -3.37 -13.68
N GLU A 68 -1.90 -3.61 -14.10
CA GLU A 68 -2.40 -3.18 -15.41
C GLU A 68 -2.30 -1.66 -15.56
N MET A 69 -2.73 -0.91 -14.55
CA MET A 69 -2.70 0.55 -14.59
C MET A 69 -1.29 1.12 -14.68
N VAL A 70 -0.39 0.68 -13.80
CA VAL A 70 1.01 1.14 -13.81
C VAL A 70 1.69 0.74 -15.11
N THR A 71 1.41 -0.47 -15.62
CA THR A 71 1.98 -0.95 -16.89
C THR A 71 1.46 -0.14 -18.06
N ARG A 72 0.17 0.15 -18.11
CA ARG A 72 -0.45 0.97 -19.16
C ARG A 72 0.17 2.37 -19.20
N ASP A 73 0.26 3.02 -18.05
CA ASP A 73 0.76 4.38 -17.97
C ASP A 73 2.27 4.44 -18.30
N THR A 74 3.05 3.46 -17.83
CA THR A 74 4.47 3.32 -18.16
C THR A 74 4.68 3.03 -19.66
N ALA A 75 3.88 2.15 -20.25
CA ALA A 75 3.99 1.82 -21.67
C ALA A 75 3.67 3.02 -22.56
N LEU A 76 2.66 3.83 -22.19
CA LEU A 76 2.34 5.06 -22.93
C LEU A 76 3.50 6.05 -22.88
N ILE A 77 4.13 6.26 -21.72
CA ILE A 77 5.31 7.14 -21.60
C ILE A 77 6.48 6.56 -22.40
N ALA A 78 6.78 5.28 -22.25
CA ALA A 78 7.94 4.66 -22.89
C ALA A 78 7.85 4.67 -24.43
N LEU A 79 6.65 4.42 -24.98
CA LEU A 79 6.45 4.17 -26.41
C LEU A 79 6.03 5.41 -27.21
N ASN A 80 5.63 6.50 -26.55
CA ASN A 80 5.31 7.77 -27.20
C ASN A 80 6.45 8.78 -26.99
N ARG A 81 7.01 9.29 -28.09
CA ARG A 81 8.09 10.29 -28.05
C ARG A 81 8.05 11.18 -29.28
N SER A 82 8.42 12.44 -29.09
CA SER A 82 8.59 13.45 -30.14
C SER A 82 9.85 14.27 -29.86
N PRO A 83 10.46 14.89 -30.88
CA PRO A 83 11.67 15.69 -30.71
C PRO A 83 11.52 16.78 -29.64
N GLU A 84 10.30 17.33 -29.50
CA GLU A 84 9.97 18.37 -28.53
C GLU A 84 9.91 17.87 -27.08
N ASN A 85 9.61 16.58 -26.85
CA ASN A 85 9.41 16.03 -25.51
C ASN A 85 10.51 15.05 -25.05
N LEU A 86 11.57 14.84 -25.83
CA LEU A 86 12.61 13.83 -25.57
C LEU A 86 13.27 13.96 -24.19
N ASN A 87 13.54 15.20 -23.73
CA ASN A 87 14.12 15.42 -22.40
C ASN A 87 13.16 15.00 -21.29
N TYR A 88 11.90 15.41 -21.40
CA TYR A 88 10.85 15.03 -20.46
C TYR A 88 10.61 13.52 -20.45
N TRP A 89 10.62 12.89 -21.62
CA TRP A 89 10.50 11.43 -21.79
C TRP A 89 11.61 10.68 -21.05
N MET A 90 12.88 11.08 -21.26
CA MET A 90 14.02 10.45 -20.59
C MET A 90 13.94 10.61 -19.06
N GLU A 91 13.67 11.82 -18.58
CA GLU A 91 13.54 12.06 -17.13
C GLU A 91 12.38 11.28 -16.51
N SER A 92 11.25 11.15 -17.23
CA SER A 92 10.10 10.40 -16.76
C SER A 92 10.39 8.91 -16.66
N LEU A 93 11.12 8.34 -17.62
CA LEU A 93 11.56 6.93 -17.55
C LEU A 93 12.54 6.68 -16.39
N LEU A 94 13.46 7.60 -16.13
CA LEU A 94 14.39 7.48 -15.01
C LEU A 94 13.69 7.54 -13.66
N LYS A 95 12.59 8.29 -13.54
CA LYS A 95 11.78 8.32 -12.30
C LYS A 95 11.06 7.00 -12.02
N ILE A 96 10.74 6.22 -13.06
CA ILE A 96 10.04 4.93 -12.94
C ILE A 96 11.04 3.79 -12.70
N ALA A 97 12.23 3.90 -13.27
CA ALA A 97 13.24 2.85 -13.21
C ALA A 97 13.83 2.66 -11.80
N ALA A 98 14.25 1.43 -11.52
CA ALA A 98 14.88 1.08 -10.25
C ALA A 98 16.24 1.80 -10.09
N PRO A 99 16.58 2.33 -8.89
CA PRO A 99 17.77 3.15 -8.67
C PRO A 99 19.08 2.50 -9.12
N GLU A 100 19.22 1.20 -8.93
CA GLU A 100 20.38 0.40 -9.33
C GLU A 100 20.62 0.39 -10.84
N SER A 101 19.57 0.63 -11.64
CA SER A 101 19.63 0.62 -13.10
C SER A 101 19.81 2.01 -13.71
N HIS A 102 19.72 3.08 -12.92
CA HIS A 102 19.70 4.48 -13.42
C HIS A 102 20.89 4.83 -14.29
N GLY A 103 22.10 4.42 -13.92
CA GLY A 103 23.32 4.75 -14.68
C GLY A 103 23.33 4.13 -16.07
N ALA A 104 23.07 2.82 -16.15
CA ALA A 104 23.02 2.09 -17.41
C ALA A 104 21.86 2.59 -18.29
N LEU A 105 20.67 2.73 -17.70
CA LEU A 105 19.49 3.20 -18.41
C LEU A 105 19.67 4.62 -18.95
N LYS A 106 20.19 5.55 -18.13
CA LYS A 106 20.41 6.93 -18.57
C LYS A 106 21.35 7.02 -19.77
N ARG A 107 22.44 6.26 -19.76
CA ARG A 107 23.37 6.21 -20.89
C ARG A 107 22.66 5.79 -22.18
N ASP A 108 21.84 4.75 -22.10
CA ASP A 108 21.15 4.19 -23.26
C ASP A 108 20.05 5.14 -23.76
N LEU A 109 19.33 5.80 -22.85
CA LEU A 109 18.34 6.83 -23.18
C LEU A 109 18.99 8.09 -23.79
N MET A 110 20.15 8.52 -23.29
CA MET A 110 20.87 9.68 -23.84
C MET A 110 21.27 9.45 -25.31
N LYS A 111 21.68 8.23 -25.65
CA LYS A 111 21.96 7.86 -27.04
C LYS A 111 20.73 8.07 -27.93
N VAL A 112 19.56 7.60 -27.47
CA VAL A 112 18.29 7.80 -28.17
C VAL A 112 17.95 9.28 -28.33
N VAL A 113 18.12 10.09 -27.27
CA VAL A 113 17.87 11.54 -27.32
C VAL A 113 18.77 12.22 -28.34
N GLN A 114 20.04 11.83 -28.41
CA GLN A 114 20.99 12.41 -29.37
C GLN A 114 20.67 12.02 -30.81
N GLU A 115 20.24 10.79 -31.05
CA GLU A 115 19.83 10.31 -32.38
C GLU A 115 18.50 10.93 -32.85
N GLN A 116 17.53 11.08 -31.95
CA GLN A 116 16.17 11.54 -32.29
C GLN A 116 16.01 13.06 -32.18
N GLY A 117 16.84 13.77 -31.41
CA GLY A 117 16.74 15.22 -31.24
C GLY A 117 17.02 16.02 -32.50
N GLY A 118 17.79 15.47 -33.44
CA GLY A 118 18.01 16.06 -34.77
C GLY A 118 17.00 15.59 -35.84
N SER A 119 16.10 14.68 -35.48
CA SER A 119 15.10 14.10 -36.37
C SER A 119 13.77 14.82 -36.21
N SER A 120 12.96 14.91 -37.28
CA SER A 120 11.58 15.41 -37.21
C SER A 120 10.55 14.28 -37.02
N ILE A 121 11.01 13.08 -36.66
CA ILE A 121 10.16 11.89 -36.55
C ILE A 121 9.55 11.84 -35.14
N SER A 122 8.23 11.73 -35.08
CA SER A 122 7.49 11.43 -33.86
C SER A 122 6.99 9.99 -33.87
N GLN A 123 7.02 9.35 -32.71
CA GLN A 123 6.50 8.01 -32.50
C GLN A 123 5.24 8.08 -31.64
N TYR A 124 4.15 7.52 -32.15
CA TYR A 124 2.87 7.45 -31.47
C TYR A 124 2.44 6.00 -31.30
N TYR A 125 1.97 5.66 -30.09
CA TYR A 125 1.53 4.34 -29.70
C TYR A 125 0.23 4.44 -28.89
N THR A 126 -0.72 3.57 -29.22
CA THR A 126 -1.98 3.43 -28.51
C THR A 126 -2.20 1.98 -28.09
N ILE A 127 -2.74 1.80 -26.88
CA ILE A 127 -3.00 0.48 -26.31
C ILE A 127 -4.40 0.04 -26.74
N SER A 128 -4.49 -1.09 -27.45
CA SER A 128 -5.76 -1.68 -27.86
C SER A 128 -6.36 -2.59 -26.79
N SER A 129 -5.53 -3.43 -26.16
CA SER A 129 -5.93 -4.31 -25.06
C SER A 129 -4.71 -4.66 -24.21
N MET A 130 -4.95 -5.01 -22.95
CA MET A 130 -3.93 -5.49 -22.01
C MET A 130 -4.52 -6.65 -21.22
N LYS A 131 -3.73 -7.69 -20.97
CA LYS A 131 -4.10 -8.84 -20.15
C LYS A 131 -2.97 -9.09 -19.17
N VAL A 132 -3.27 -9.01 -17.88
CA VAL A 132 -2.36 -9.24 -16.76
C VAL A 132 -2.65 -10.57 -16.11
#